data_AF-A0A933D6J7-F1
#
_entry.id   AF-A0A933D6J7-F1
#
_cell.length_a   1.000
_cell.length_b   1.000
_cell.length_c   1.000
_cell.angle_alpha   90.00
_cell.angle_beta   90.00
_cell.angle_gamma   90.00
#
_symmetry.space_group_name_H-M   'P 1'
#
loop_
_entity.id
_entity.type
_entity.pdbx_description
1 polymer ?
#
loop_
_entity_poly.entity_id
_entity_poly.type
_entity_poly.pdbx_seq_one_letter_code
_entity_poly.pdbx_strand_id
1 'polypeptide(L)'
;MILLIGLPTFLTHLLFWRIEHRLGLRVYQKPVFNLLLGSIHLHPVSLDWQNYLRVRSGTLKIEYPVASIFTNRNIFLLEGQNLAVEFAPELQKAVGSDRIVFDRVVAKVILNPARKVEIEFLDAESKTIQFHLNRVRGKEKVSTSSI
;
A
#
# COMPACT_ATOMS: atom_id res chain seq x y z
N MET A 1 26.78 -16.50 15.12
CA MET A 1 25.44 -16.10 15.63
C MET A 1 24.91 -14.81 15.02
N ILE A 2 25.75 -13.79 14.79
CA ILE A 2 25.33 -12.49 14.19
C ILE A 2 24.76 -12.65 12.75
N LEU A 3 25.29 -13.60 11.96
CA LEU A 3 24.85 -13.84 10.58
C LEU A 3 23.38 -14.32 10.46
N LEU A 4 22.89 -15.08 11.46
CA LEU A 4 21.53 -15.64 11.47
C LEU A 4 20.46 -14.61 11.87
N ILE A 5 20.84 -13.59 12.64
CA ILE A 5 19.94 -12.52 13.10
C ILE A 5 19.86 -11.40 12.04
N GLY A 6 20.93 -11.19 11.27
CA GLY A 6 20.99 -10.20 10.21
C GLY A 6 20.20 -10.57 8.95
N LEU A 7 20.09 -11.86 8.62
CA LEU A 7 19.45 -12.30 7.37
C LEU A 7 17.95 -11.93 7.29
N PRO A 8 17.10 -12.18 8.31
CA PRO A 8 15.71 -11.73 8.29
C PRO A 8 15.59 -10.23 8.06
N THR A 9 16.42 -9.46 8.76
CA THR A 9 16.46 -8.00 8.68
C THR A 9 16.82 -7.53 7.28
N PHE A 10 17.87 -8.11 6.69
CA PHE A 10 18.30 -7.79 5.33
C PHE A 10 17.20 -8.08 4.29
N LEU A 11 16.53 -9.23 4.40
CA LEU A 11 15.45 -9.61 3.47
C LEU A 11 14.25 -8.68 3.57
N THR A 12 13.87 -8.29 4.78
CA THR A 12 12.81 -7.30 5.02
C THR A 12 13.14 -5.94 4.39
N HIS A 13 14.38 -5.48 4.54
CA HIS A 13 14.84 -4.22 3.90
C HIS A 13 14.88 -4.32 2.38
N LEU A 14 15.34 -5.45 1.84
CA LEU A 14 15.38 -5.68 0.40
C LEU A 14 13.97 -5.65 -0.21
N LEU A 15 12.99 -6.30 0.43
CA LEU A 15 11.61 -6.28 -0.03
C LEU A 15 11.03 -4.86 0.06
N PHE A 16 11.25 -4.17 1.17
CA PHE A 16 10.77 -2.81 1.35
C PHE A 16 11.30 -1.87 0.27
N TRP A 17 12.61 -1.93 0.00
CA TRP A 17 13.25 -1.17 -1.08
C TRP A 17 12.66 -1.49 -2.46
N ARG A 18 12.35 -2.76 -2.73
CA ARG A 18 11.68 -3.16 -3.98
C ARG A 18 10.27 -2.56 -4.10
N ILE A 19 9.52 -2.49 -3.00
CA ILE A 19 8.19 -1.87 -2.95
C ILE A 19 8.32 -0.36 -3.22
N GLU A 20 9.22 0.33 -2.52
CA GLU A 20 9.49 1.76 -2.72
C GLU A 20 9.82 2.09 -4.17
N HIS A 21 10.78 1.36 -4.74
CA HIS A 21 11.23 1.58 -6.12
C HIS A 21 10.12 1.29 -7.14
N ARG A 22 9.33 0.22 -6.97
CA ARG A 22 8.27 -0.13 -7.93
C ARG A 22 7.08 0.82 -7.88
N LEU A 23 6.75 1.33 -6.70
CA LEU A 23 5.64 2.26 -6.53
C LEU A 23 6.08 3.72 -6.70
N GLY A 24 7.39 4.01 -6.76
CA GLY A 24 7.90 5.39 -6.76
C GLY A 24 7.58 6.11 -5.44
N LEU A 25 7.61 5.37 -4.33
CA LEU A 25 7.41 5.91 -2.99
C LEU A 25 8.73 6.43 -2.45
N ARG A 26 8.66 7.58 -1.77
CA ARG A 26 9.74 8.06 -0.90
C ARG A 26 9.27 7.92 0.54
N VAL A 27 9.86 6.99 1.29
CA VAL A 27 9.57 6.84 2.72
C VAL A 27 10.70 7.51 3.50
N TYR A 28 10.34 8.45 4.37
CA TYR A 28 11.32 9.26 5.11
C TYR A 28 11.76 8.61 6.41
N GLN A 29 11.14 7.50 6.79
CA GLN A 29 11.35 6.81 8.05
C GLN A 29 11.67 5.34 7.78
N LYS A 30 12.70 4.84 8.45
CA LYS A 30 13.08 3.43 8.33
C LYS A 30 12.05 2.55 9.03
N PRO A 31 11.73 1.37 8.49
CA PRO A 31 10.83 0.43 9.14
C PRO A 31 11.38 -0.01 10.50
N VAL A 32 10.49 -0.20 11.46
CA VAL A 32 10.84 -0.76 12.77
C VAL A 32 11.18 -2.23 12.56
N PHE A 33 12.38 -2.62 13.01
CA PHE A 33 12.88 -3.98 12.87
C PHE A 33 11.96 -4.96 13.58
N ASN A 34 11.51 -5.98 12.85
CA ASN A 34 10.87 -7.15 13.43
C ASN A 34 11.69 -8.38 13.05
N LEU A 35 12.07 -9.19 14.04
CA LEU A 35 12.81 -10.44 13.81
C LEU A 35 11.98 -11.49 13.07
N LEU A 36 10.67 -11.26 12.98
CA LEU A 36 9.70 -12.08 12.28
C LEU A 36 9.57 -11.62 10.82
N LEU A 37 9.97 -12.48 9.89
CA LEU A 37 9.71 -12.31 8.47
C LEU A 37 8.20 -12.31 8.18
N GLY A 38 7.79 -11.53 7.20
CA GLY A 38 6.41 -11.49 6.72
C GLY A 38 5.60 -10.28 7.18
N SER A 39 6.19 -9.37 7.94
CA SER A 39 5.59 -8.09 8.29
C SER A 39 6.61 -6.95 8.32
N ILE A 40 6.19 -5.76 7.89
CA ILE A 40 6.92 -4.50 8.04
C ILE A 40 6.01 -3.53 8.76
N HIS A 41 6.53 -2.86 9.78
CA HIS A 41 5.80 -1.85 10.54
C HIS A 41 6.47 -0.49 10.37
N LEU A 42 5.67 0.51 10.03
CA LEU A 42 6.07 1.91 9.91
C LEU A 42 5.30 2.70 10.96
N HIS A 43 6.02 3.27 11.93
CA HIS A 43 5.47 4.18 12.91
C HIS A 43 6.52 5.21 13.37
N PRO A 44 6.24 6.53 13.27
CA PRO A 44 5.12 7.10 12.51
C PRO A 44 5.20 6.75 11.00
N VAL A 45 4.19 7.14 10.23
CA VAL A 45 4.24 7.01 8.76
C VAL A 45 4.56 8.37 8.17
N SER A 46 5.60 8.42 7.34
CA SER A 46 5.93 9.56 6.52
C SER A 46 6.35 9.09 5.13
N LEU A 47 5.45 9.21 4.15
CA LEU A 47 5.70 8.79 2.77
C LEU A 47 5.14 9.79 1.76
N ASP A 48 5.85 9.95 0.65
CA ASP A 48 5.40 10.71 -0.51
C ASP A 48 5.28 9.76 -1.71
N TRP A 49 4.16 9.81 -2.42
CA TRP A 49 3.96 9.06 -3.65
C TRP A 49 4.01 10.00 -4.86
N GLN A 50 5.14 10.01 -5.57
CA GLN A 50 5.35 10.71 -6.84
C GLN A 50 4.80 12.17 -6.90
N ASN A 51 4.81 12.89 -5.77
CA ASN A 51 4.21 14.22 -5.59
C ASN A 51 2.68 14.31 -5.78
N TYR A 52 1.97 13.19 -5.89
CA TYR A 52 0.50 13.15 -5.97
C TYR A 52 -0.17 13.17 -4.60
N LEU A 53 0.37 12.39 -3.66
CA LEU A 53 -0.12 12.35 -2.28
C LEU A 53 1.02 12.20 -1.29
N ARG A 54 0.79 12.70 -0.08
CA ARG A 54 1.71 12.58 1.04
C ARG A 54 0.97 12.05 2.26
N VAL A 55 1.58 11.11 2.97
CA VAL A 55 1.06 10.65 4.27
C VAL A 55 2.00 11.14 5.35
N ARG A 56 1.46 11.86 6.35
CA ARG A 56 2.26 12.56 7.37
C ARG A 56 2.18 11.97 8.77
N SER A 57 1.23 11.10 9.03
CA SER A 57 1.03 10.49 10.35
C SER A 57 0.34 9.14 10.26
N GLY A 58 0.32 8.44 11.40
CA GLY A 58 -0.39 7.19 11.60
C GLY A 58 0.55 6.00 11.72
N THR A 59 -0.01 4.81 11.54
CA THR A 59 0.72 3.54 11.50
C THR A 59 0.41 2.82 10.20
N LEU A 60 1.41 2.24 9.56
CA LEU A 60 1.23 1.40 8.39
C LEU A 60 1.93 0.06 8.64
N LYS A 61 1.17 -1.02 8.51
CA LYS A 61 1.64 -2.39 8.55
C LYS A 61 1.53 -2.98 7.16
N ILE A 62 2.59 -3.65 6.73
CA ILE A 62 2.67 -4.33 5.44
C ILE A 62 2.92 -5.80 5.72
N GLU A 63 1.92 -6.64 5.51
CA GLU A 63 2.08 -8.09 5.60
C GLU A 63 2.35 -8.68 4.22
N TYR A 64 3.26 -9.64 4.14
CA TYR A 64 3.63 -10.28 2.90
C TYR A 64 4.00 -11.76 3.12
N PRO A 65 3.72 -12.64 2.15
CA PRO A 65 4.23 -14.00 2.20
C PRO A 65 5.75 -13.97 2.01
N VAL A 66 6.50 -14.70 2.84
CA VAL A 66 7.97 -14.77 2.75
C VAL A 66 8.45 -15.17 1.35
N ALA A 67 7.69 -16.04 0.68
CA ALA A 67 7.93 -16.42 -0.71
C ALA A 67 7.96 -15.22 -1.69
N SER A 68 7.23 -14.13 -1.41
CA SER A 68 7.25 -12.93 -2.25
C SER A 68 8.63 -12.28 -2.33
N ILE A 69 9.49 -12.42 -1.31
CA ILE A 69 10.87 -11.90 -1.35
C ILE A 69 11.65 -12.50 -2.53
N PHE A 70 11.45 -13.80 -2.80
CA PHE A 70 12.18 -14.55 -3.81
C PHE A 70 11.51 -14.55 -5.18
N THR A 71 10.26 -14.06 -5.27
CA THR A 71 9.55 -14.00 -6.54
C THR A 71 9.58 -12.58 -7.12
N ASN A 72 9.26 -12.47 -8.42
CA ASN A 72 9.08 -11.18 -9.07
C ASN A 72 7.66 -10.62 -8.93
N ARG A 73 6.77 -11.36 -8.26
CA ARG A 73 5.38 -10.99 -7.96
C ARG A 73 5.23 -10.76 -6.46
N ASN A 74 5.12 -9.50 -6.05
CA ASN A 74 4.95 -9.16 -4.65
C ASN A 74 3.48 -9.01 -4.35
N ILE A 75 2.96 -9.83 -3.44
CA ILE A 75 1.60 -9.71 -2.93
C ILE A 75 1.74 -9.24 -1.49
N PHE A 76 1.07 -8.16 -1.13
CA PHE A 76 1.07 -7.69 0.25
C PHE A 76 -0.27 -7.10 0.64
N LEU A 77 -0.56 -7.23 1.93
CA LEU A 77 -1.68 -6.59 2.61
C LEU A 77 -1.15 -5.34 3.30
N LEU A 78 -1.79 -4.20 3.04
CA LEU A 78 -1.54 -2.93 3.70
C LEU A 78 -2.64 -2.71 4.72
N GLU A 79 -2.26 -2.45 5.97
CA GLU A 79 -3.16 -2.05 7.05
C GLU A 79 -2.67 -0.73 7.63
N GLY A 80 -3.46 0.32 7.42
CA GLY A 80 -3.23 1.67 7.89
C GLY A 80 -4.20 2.06 9.00
N GLN A 81 -3.72 2.80 10.00
CA GLN A 81 -4.58 3.42 11.01
C GLN A 81 -4.19 4.88 11.22
N ASN A 82 -5.18 5.74 11.39
CA ASN A 82 -5.02 7.19 11.61
C ASN A 82 -4.10 7.85 10.57
N LEU A 83 -4.25 7.45 9.30
CA LEU A 83 -3.42 7.93 8.19
C LEU A 83 -3.90 9.32 7.76
N ALA A 84 -3.07 10.33 7.98
CA ALA A 84 -3.31 11.67 7.44
C ALA A 84 -2.73 11.78 6.04
N VAL A 85 -3.59 11.84 5.04
CA VAL A 85 -3.25 11.95 3.61
C VAL A 85 -3.47 13.39 3.15
N GLU A 86 -2.41 14.04 2.71
CA GLU A 86 -2.42 15.34 2.03
C GLU A 86 -2.38 15.10 0.52
N PHE A 87 -3.32 15.71 -0.20
CA PHE A 87 -3.42 15.58 -1.65
C PHE A 87 -2.70 16.72 -2.34
N ALA A 88 -2.07 16.44 -3.48
CA ALA A 88 -1.54 17.49 -4.35
C ALA A 88 -2.67 18.30 -5.01
N PRO A 89 -2.43 19.56 -5.43
CA PRO A 89 -3.47 20.46 -5.92
C PRO A 89 -4.40 19.89 -7.00
N GLU A 90 -3.88 19.02 -7.87
CA GLU A 90 -4.68 18.35 -8.91
C GLU A 90 -5.73 17.40 -8.31
N LEU A 91 -5.35 16.62 -7.29
CA LEU A 91 -6.23 15.67 -6.61
C LEU A 91 -7.14 16.36 -5.57
N GLN A 92 -6.71 17.48 -5.00
CA GLN A 92 -7.54 18.28 -4.09
C GLN A 92 -8.86 18.69 -4.77
N LYS A 93 -8.83 19.01 -6.06
CA LYS A 93 -10.03 19.37 -6.83
C LYS A 93 -11.02 18.20 -6.97
N ALA A 94 -10.51 16.97 -7.09
CA ALA A 94 -11.35 15.79 -7.23
C ALA A 94 -11.93 15.33 -5.87
N VAL A 95 -11.14 15.48 -4.80
CA VAL A 95 -11.49 15.03 -3.45
C VAL A 95 -12.29 16.09 -2.67
N GLY A 96 -12.14 17.37 -3.03
CA GLY A 96 -12.79 18.50 -2.34
C GLY A 96 -12.15 18.87 -1.00
N SER A 97 -11.00 18.28 -0.66
CA SER A 97 -10.25 18.55 0.56
C SER A 97 -8.75 18.53 0.28
N ASP A 98 -7.99 19.36 1.01
CA ASP A 98 -6.52 19.37 1.00
C ASP A 98 -5.95 18.18 1.79
N ARG A 99 -6.69 17.73 2.81
CA ARG A 99 -6.32 16.64 3.70
C ARG A 99 -7.51 15.76 4.05
N ILE A 100 -7.29 14.45 4.12
CA ILE A 100 -8.22 13.49 4.73
C ILE A 100 -7.47 12.70 5.80
N VAL A 101 -8.14 12.45 6.92
CA VAL A 101 -7.66 11.53 7.95
C VAL A 101 -8.47 10.25 7.86
N PHE A 102 -7.83 9.15 7.46
CA PHE A 102 -8.44 7.83 7.46
C PHE A 102 -8.23 7.18 8.81
N ASP A 103 -9.32 6.81 9.48
CA ASP A 103 -9.28 6.06 10.73
C ASP A 103 -8.71 4.67 10.47
N ARG A 104 -9.11 4.04 9.35
CA ARG A 104 -8.66 2.73 8.91
C ARG A 104 -8.49 2.68 7.39
N VAL A 105 -7.43 2.03 6.93
CA VAL A 105 -7.22 1.65 5.52
C VAL A 105 -6.78 0.20 5.45
N VAL A 106 -7.41 -0.61 4.61
CA VAL A 106 -6.98 -1.98 4.32
C VAL A 106 -6.96 -2.17 2.81
N ALA A 107 -5.81 -2.57 2.27
CA ALA A 107 -5.68 -2.80 0.84
C ALA A 107 -4.85 -4.05 0.56
N LYS A 108 -5.29 -4.88 -0.38
CA LYS A 108 -4.48 -5.98 -0.90
C LYS A 108 -3.94 -5.62 -2.28
N VAL A 109 -2.62 -5.54 -2.37
CA VAL A 109 -1.90 -5.05 -3.54
C VAL A 109 -1.03 -6.15 -4.13
N ILE A 110 -1.07 -6.25 -5.46
CA ILE A 110 -0.26 -7.17 -6.25
C ILE A 110 0.63 -6.34 -7.17
N LEU A 111 1.95 -6.41 -6.96
CA LEU A 111 2.95 -5.82 -7.85
C LEU A 111 3.43 -6.86 -8.86
N ASN A 112 2.91 -6.76 -10.08
CA ASN A 112 3.35 -7.61 -11.19
C ASN A 112 4.64 -7.07 -11.83
N PRO A 113 5.51 -7.95 -12.38
CA PRO A 113 6.77 -7.53 -13.00
C PRO A 113 6.61 -6.59 -14.20
N ALA A 114 5.47 -6.64 -14.90
CA ALA A 114 5.14 -5.76 -16.03
C ALA A 114 4.67 -4.35 -15.61
N ARG A 115 5.06 -3.86 -14.42
CA ARG A 115 4.72 -2.54 -13.85
C ARG A 115 3.23 -2.25 -13.58
N LYS A 116 2.33 -3.21 -13.77
CA LYS A 116 0.93 -3.06 -13.37
C LYS A 116 0.79 -3.30 -11.88
N VAL A 117 0.56 -2.24 -11.12
CA VAL A 117 0.02 -2.31 -9.76
C VAL A 117 -1.44 -2.73 -9.89
N GLU A 118 -1.80 -3.83 -9.25
CA GLU A 118 -3.17 -4.32 -9.21
C GLU A 118 -3.66 -4.26 -7.76
N ILE A 119 -4.77 -3.58 -7.53
CA ILE A 119 -5.43 -3.51 -6.23
C ILE A 119 -6.57 -4.52 -6.28
N GLU A 120 -6.46 -5.58 -5.48
CA GLU A 120 -7.49 -6.63 -5.43
C GLU A 120 -8.73 -6.13 -4.68
N PHE A 121 -8.49 -5.42 -3.58
CA PHE A 121 -9.49 -4.64 -2.87
C PHE A 121 -8.83 -3.46 -2.14
N LEU A 122 -9.64 -2.42 -1.91
CA LEU A 122 -9.32 -1.29 -1.04
C LEU A 122 -10.56 -0.97 -0.21
N ASP A 123 -10.38 -0.94 1.09
CA ASP A 123 -11.38 -0.53 2.07
C ASP A 123 -10.78 0.58 2.92
N ALA A 124 -11.34 1.77 2.87
CA ALA A 124 -10.85 2.91 3.62
C ALA A 124 -12.00 3.66 4.29
N GLU A 125 -11.85 3.85 5.59
CA GLU A 125 -12.84 4.50 6.46
C GLU A 125 -12.26 5.80 7.01
N SER A 126 -13.05 6.86 6.91
CA SER A 126 -12.84 8.11 7.63
C SER A 126 -14.16 8.62 8.17
N LYS A 127 -14.10 9.47 9.20
CA LYS A 127 -15.27 10.18 9.75
C LYS A 127 -16.07 10.97 8.72
N THR A 128 -15.47 11.36 7.62
CA THR A 128 -16.10 12.22 6.59
C THR A 128 -16.38 11.51 5.28
N ILE A 129 -15.64 10.44 4.94
CA ILE A 129 -15.75 9.74 3.66
C ILE A 129 -15.44 8.24 3.84
N GLN A 130 -16.26 7.38 3.23
CA GLN A 130 -15.99 5.94 3.11
C GLN A 130 -15.69 5.59 1.65
N PHE A 131 -14.63 4.82 1.42
CA PHE A 131 -14.23 4.35 0.09
C PHE A 131 -14.14 2.83 0.06
N HIS A 132 -14.86 2.22 -0.87
CA HIS A 132 -14.79 0.79 -1.12
C HIS A 132 -14.51 0.56 -2.61
N LEU A 133 -13.41 -0.10 -2.92
CA LEU A 133 -13.08 -0.52 -4.27
C LEU A 133 -12.97 -2.04 -4.32
N ASN A 134 -13.97 -2.67 -4.94
CA ASN A 134 -14.01 -4.10 -5.16
C ASN A 134 -13.81 -4.41 -6.65
N ARG A 135 -12.97 -5.40 -6.96
CA ARG A 135 -12.80 -5.86 -8.34
C ARG A 135 -14.09 -6.53 -8.84
N VAL A 136 -14.82 -5.86 -9.74
CA VAL A 136 -15.91 -6.51 -10.49
C VAL A 136 -15.29 -7.50 -11.48
N ARG A 137 -15.46 -8.81 -11.24
CA ARG A 137 -15.14 -9.85 -12.23
C ARG A 137 -16.16 -9.76 -13.37
N GLY A 138 -15.78 -9.15 -14.49
CA GLY A 138 -16.59 -9.14 -15.69
C GLY A 138 -16.81 -10.56 -16.24
N LYS A 139 -18.02 -11.09 -16.05
CA LYS A 139 -18.68 -11.99 -16.98
C LYS A 139 -20.13 -11.58 -17.06
N GLU A 140 -20.47 -10.79 -18.08
CA GLU A 140 -21.80 -10.87 -18.68
C GLU A 140 -21.71 -10.38 -20.13
N LYS A 141 -21.91 -11.34 -21.05
CA LYS A 141 -22.36 -11.05 -22.41
C LYS A 141 -23.77 -10.50 -22.26
N VAL A 142 -23.96 -9.21 -22.48
CA VAL A 142 -25.30 -8.70 -22.80
C VAL A 142 -25.42 -8.74 -24.32
N SER A 143 -25.93 -9.87 -24.80
CA SER A 143 -26.76 -9.88 -26.00
C SER A 143 -28.08 -9.25 -25.58
N THR A 144 -28.40 -8.09 -26.14
CA THR A 144 -29.79 -7.64 -26.22
C THR A 144 -30.06 -7.22 -27.65
N SER A 145 -30.87 -8.07 -28.26
CA SER A 145 -31.75 -7.83 -29.39
C SER A 145 -32.51 -6.51 -29.24
N SER A 146 -32.70 -5.86 -30.39
CA SER A 146 -33.75 -4.91 -30.82
C SER A 146 -34.73 -4.34 -29.78
N ILE A 147 -34.92 -3.02 -29.82
CA ILE A 147 -36.13 -2.38 -30.39
C ILE A 147 -35.69 -1.21 -31.25
#